data_AF-A0A165BGZ0-F1
#
_entry.id   AF-A0A165BGZ0-F1
#
_cell.length_a   1.000
_cell.length_b   1.000
_cell.length_c   1.000
_cell.angle_alpha   90.00
_cell.angle_beta   90.00
_cell.angle_gamma   90.00
#
_symmetry.space_group_name_H-M   'P 1'
#
loop_
_entity.id
_entity.type
_entity.pdbx_description
1 polymer ?
#
loop_
_entity_poly.entity_id
_entity_poly.type
_entity_poly.pdbx_seq_one_letter_code
_entity_poly.pdbx_strand_id
1 'polypeptide(L)'
;MIRHHLPSVEYEPAADYNPRLERPPKPPAEACHPVADSSSEAVKDWVDDFEWDVKKLGENVQRHICKDVCTAYNFQGPCRFLFPHEVHESSSYDPETKSITLRTLEPDVNYFNPEVLVMCRHNHDMKCILSGKAAQAAMFYISNYITKL
;
A
#
# COMPACT_ATOMS: atom_id res chain seq x y z
N MET A 1 6.68 -2.91 -6.79
CA MET A 1 5.42 -2.79 -7.60
C MET A 1 4.24 -2.56 -6.66
N ILE A 2 3.17 -1.84 -7.07
CA ILE A 2 2.00 -1.61 -6.19
C ILE A 2 1.30 -2.95 -5.88
N ARG A 3 1.05 -3.20 -4.59
CA ARG A 3 0.33 -4.36 -4.06
C ARG A 3 -1.02 -3.92 -3.49
N HIS A 4 -1.97 -4.86 -3.52
CA HIS A 4 -3.38 -4.68 -3.10
C HIS A 4 -3.79 -5.74 -2.07
N HIS A 5 -2.81 -6.36 -1.42
CA HIS A 5 -2.93 -7.39 -0.38
C HIS A 5 -1.56 -7.54 0.29
N LEU A 6 -1.58 -8.03 1.52
CA LEU A 6 -0.40 -8.28 2.32
C LEU A 6 0.18 -9.67 2.04
N PRO A 7 1.45 -9.91 2.41
CA PRO A 7 2.00 -11.26 2.43
C PRO A 7 1.14 -12.20 3.28
N SER A 8 1.10 -13.48 2.91
CA SER A 8 0.27 -14.50 3.57
C SER A 8 0.80 -14.98 4.92
N VAL A 9 1.99 -14.55 5.32
CA VAL A 9 2.57 -14.89 6.63
C VAL A 9 1.69 -14.30 7.74
N GLU A 10 1.44 -15.06 8.80
CA GLU A 10 0.61 -14.62 9.93
C GLU A 10 1.36 -13.61 10.80
N TYR A 11 0.69 -12.53 11.18
CA TYR A 11 1.22 -11.51 12.09
C TYR A 11 0.08 -10.87 12.86
N GLU A 12 0.24 -10.75 14.17
CA GLU A 12 -0.69 -10.08 15.07
C GLU A 12 -0.09 -8.75 15.56
N PRO A 13 -0.75 -7.60 15.32
CA PRO A 13 -0.28 -6.30 15.78
C PRO A 13 -0.14 -6.20 17.30
N ALA A 14 1.06 -5.84 17.77
CA ALA A 14 1.29 -5.54 19.18
C ALA A 14 0.80 -4.12 19.53
N ALA A 15 0.13 -3.97 20.68
CA ALA A 15 -0.50 -2.70 21.07
C ALA A 15 0.50 -1.55 21.31
N ASP A 16 1.73 -1.86 21.71
CA ASP A 16 2.80 -0.91 21.99
C ASP A 16 3.75 -0.69 20.80
N TYR A 17 3.48 -1.33 19.66
CA TYR A 17 4.32 -1.21 18.48
C TYR A 17 4.24 0.19 17.87
N ASN A 18 5.39 0.87 17.76
CA ASN A 18 5.50 2.15 17.07
C ASN A 18 6.41 2.02 15.84
N PRO A 19 5.85 1.94 14.62
CA PRO A 19 6.63 1.73 13.40
C PRO A 19 7.62 2.86 13.13
N ARG A 20 7.39 4.07 13.65
CA ARG A 20 8.26 5.24 13.41
C ARG A 20 9.59 5.18 14.17
N LEU A 21 9.70 4.31 15.18
CA LEU A 21 10.91 4.13 15.98
C LEU A 21 11.83 3.03 15.42
N GLU A 22 11.33 2.22 14.48
CA GLU A 22 12.09 1.14 13.87
C GLU A 22 12.77 1.60 12.58
N ARG A 23 13.79 0.83 12.16
CA ARG A 23 14.51 1.05 10.91
C ARG A 23 14.30 -0.10 9.94
N PRO A 24 14.27 0.17 8.63
CA PRO A 24 14.23 -0.85 7.59
C PRO A 24 15.28 -1.94 7.80
N PRO A 25 14.99 -3.20 7.41
CA PRO A 25 15.98 -4.27 7.40
C PRO A 25 17.14 -3.87 6.49
N LYS A 26 18.37 -3.99 7.01
CA LYS A 26 19.57 -3.57 6.29
C LYS A 26 19.89 -4.61 5.20
N PRO A 27 19.98 -4.23 3.92
CA PRO A 27 20.38 -5.16 2.88
C PRO A 27 21.81 -5.67 3.09
N PRO A 28 22.11 -6.92 2.71
CA PRO A 28 23.46 -7.46 2.76
C PRO A 28 24.37 -6.65 1.83
N ALA A 29 25.67 -6.59 2.16
CA ALA A 29 26.64 -5.83 1.37
C ALA A 29 26.65 -6.26 -0.11
N GLU A 30 26.49 -7.57 -0.35
CA GLU A 30 26.38 -8.17 -1.68
C GLU A 30 25.23 -7.58 -2.50
N ALA A 31 24.07 -7.32 -1.91
CA ALA A 31 22.91 -6.75 -2.60
C ALA A 31 23.11 -5.29 -3.05
N CYS A 32 24.09 -4.59 -2.47
CA CYS A 32 24.46 -3.23 -2.88
C CYS A 32 25.42 -3.20 -4.08
N HIS A 33 25.85 -4.35 -4.60
CA HIS A 33 26.74 -4.45 -5.76
C HIS A 33 25.97 -4.82 -7.04
N PRO A 34 26.29 -4.21 -8.20
CA PRO A 34 25.55 -4.43 -9.46
C PRO A 34 25.70 -5.83 -10.05
N VAL A 35 26.54 -6.69 -9.46
CA VAL A 35 26.76 -8.09 -9.88
C VAL A 35 26.41 -9.05 -8.72
N ALA A 36 25.54 -8.62 -7.80
CA ALA A 36 25.08 -9.45 -6.70
C ALA A 36 24.54 -10.78 -7.22
N ASP A 37 25.11 -11.89 -6.74
CA ASP A 37 24.50 -13.19 -6.92
C ASP A 37 23.22 -13.21 -6.08
N SER A 38 22.08 -13.06 -6.75
CA SER A 38 20.75 -13.09 -6.12
C SER A 38 20.42 -14.44 -5.46
N SER A 39 21.29 -15.44 -5.60
CA SER A 39 21.14 -16.77 -5.00
C SER A 39 21.86 -16.95 -3.65
N SER A 40 22.60 -15.93 -3.16
CA SER A 40 23.25 -16.02 -1.85
C SER A 40 22.22 -16.17 -0.72
N GLU A 41 22.57 -16.95 0.30
CA GLU A 41 21.67 -17.18 1.44
C GLU A 41 21.37 -15.88 2.19
N ALA A 42 22.35 -14.99 2.32
CA ALA A 42 22.18 -13.68 2.95
C ALA A 42 21.18 -12.79 2.20
N VAL A 43 21.10 -12.90 0.86
CA VAL A 43 20.10 -12.18 0.07
C VAL A 43 18.70 -12.77 0.32
N LYS A 44 18.57 -14.09 0.43
CA LYS A 44 17.27 -14.73 0.74
C LYS A 44 16.78 -14.36 2.14
N ASP A 45 17.65 -14.46 3.14
CA ASP A 45 17.33 -14.08 4.52
C ASP A 45 16.83 -12.63 4.58
N TRP A 46 17.49 -11.72 3.86
CA TRP A 46 17.06 -10.32 3.80
C TRP A 46 15.72 -10.13 3.07
N VAL A 47 15.45 -10.90 2.01
CA VAL A 47 14.14 -10.87 1.33
C VAL A 47 13.03 -11.33 2.27
N ASP A 48 13.27 -12.38 3.06
CA ASP A 48 12.31 -12.87 4.04
C ASP A 48 12.08 -11.83 5.16
N ASP A 49 13.15 -11.22 5.67
CA ASP A 49 13.07 -10.10 6.63
C ASP A 49 12.28 -8.90 6.06
N PHE A 50 12.50 -8.59 4.78
CA PHE A 50 11.80 -7.50 4.09
C PHE A 50 10.31 -7.80 3.93
N GLU A 51 9.94 -9.00 3.47
CA GLU A 51 8.53 -9.42 3.34
C GLU A 51 7.83 -9.49 4.70
N TRP A 52 8.55 -9.92 5.74
CA TRP A 52 8.05 -9.86 7.11
C TRP A 52 7.78 -8.43 7.56
N ASP A 53 8.70 -7.49 7.32
CA ASP A 53 8.50 -6.07 7.66
C ASP A 53 7.35 -5.46 6.83
N VAL A 54 7.17 -5.86 5.57
CA VAL A 54 6.01 -5.49 4.75
C VAL A 54 4.71 -5.97 5.37
N LYS A 55 4.62 -7.23 5.81
CA LYS A 55 3.43 -7.75 6.51
C LYS A 55 3.18 -6.96 7.79
N LYS A 56 4.18 -6.87 8.65
CA LYS A 56 4.12 -6.16 9.93
C LYS A 56 3.62 -4.73 9.75
N LEU A 57 4.21 -3.96 8.84
CA LEU A 57 3.80 -2.59 8.56
C LEU A 57 2.43 -2.53 7.87
N GLY A 58 2.14 -3.46 6.97
CA GLY A 58 0.85 -3.56 6.30
C GLY A 58 -0.30 -3.67 7.29
N GLU A 59 -0.17 -4.57 8.26
CA GLU A 59 -1.17 -4.78 9.31
C GLU A 59 -1.32 -3.56 10.23
N ASN A 60 -0.21 -2.88 10.55
CA ASN A 60 -0.24 -1.78 11.51
C ASN A 60 -0.63 -0.43 10.90
N VAL A 61 -0.24 -0.16 9.65
CA VAL A 61 -0.42 1.17 9.05
C VAL A 61 -1.16 1.18 7.72
N GLN A 62 -1.38 0.04 7.05
CA GLN A 62 -2.14 0.00 5.79
C GLN A 62 -3.52 -0.65 5.91
N ARG A 63 -3.71 -1.56 6.87
CA ARG A 63 -5.04 -2.13 7.13
C ARG A 63 -5.95 -1.06 7.70
N HIS A 64 -7.07 -0.88 7.03
CA HIS A 64 -8.12 0.04 7.41
C HIS A 64 -8.98 -0.57 8.50
N ILE A 65 -9.13 0.18 9.59
CA ILE A 65 -10.13 -0.08 10.61
C ILE A 65 -10.96 1.20 10.72
N CYS A 66 -12.27 1.08 10.50
CA CYS A 66 -13.16 2.23 10.60
C CYS A 66 -13.05 2.89 11.97
N LYS A 67 -12.89 4.22 11.96
CA LYS A 67 -12.85 5.10 13.13
C LYS A 67 -13.77 6.29 12.88
N ASP A 68 -14.00 7.14 13.87
CA ASP A 68 -14.87 8.32 13.79
C ASP A 68 -14.56 9.24 12.58
N VAL A 69 -13.30 9.30 12.17
CA VAL A 69 -12.86 10.07 11.00
C VAL A 69 -13.47 9.58 9.67
N CYS A 70 -13.95 8.33 9.62
CA CYS A 70 -14.57 7.71 8.45
C CYS A 70 -16.00 8.20 8.21
N THR A 71 -16.66 8.73 9.23
CA THR A 71 -18.01 9.32 9.17
C THR A 71 -18.00 10.83 9.43
N ALA A 72 -16.81 11.42 9.59
CA ALA A 72 -16.65 12.85 9.82
C ALA A 72 -17.17 13.69 8.63
N TYR A 73 -17.39 14.99 8.90
CA TYR A 73 -17.84 15.99 7.92
C TYR A 73 -19.20 15.68 7.30
N ASN A 74 -20.13 15.14 8.09
CA ASN A 74 -21.49 14.77 7.68
C ASN A 74 -21.52 13.80 6.49
N PHE A 75 -20.50 12.96 6.34
CA PHE A 75 -20.50 11.93 5.32
C PHE A 75 -21.58 10.89 5.63
N GLN A 76 -22.48 10.64 4.66
CA GLN A 76 -23.63 9.75 4.83
C GLN A 76 -23.40 8.31 4.32
N GLY A 77 -22.22 8.02 3.78
CA GLY A 77 -21.89 6.68 3.30
C GLY A 77 -21.26 5.79 4.38
N PRO A 78 -20.95 4.53 4.03
CA PRO A 78 -20.41 3.54 4.99
C PRO A 78 -18.99 3.86 5.47
N CYS A 79 -18.13 4.37 4.58
CA CYS A 79 -16.80 4.87 4.94
C CYS A 79 -16.37 5.95 3.94
N ARG A 80 -15.99 7.13 4.45
CA ARG A 80 -15.52 8.26 3.61
C ARG A 80 -14.29 7.91 2.79
N PHE A 81 -13.49 6.96 3.24
CA PHE A 81 -12.28 6.48 2.54
C PHE A 81 -12.56 5.34 1.55
N LEU A 82 -13.83 5.02 1.29
CA LEU A 82 -14.25 4.05 0.27
C LEU A 82 -13.79 2.61 0.58
N PHE A 83 -13.83 2.24 1.85
CA PHE A 83 -13.69 0.86 2.31
C PHE A 83 -15.06 0.22 2.55
N PRO A 84 -15.21 -1.10 2.33
CA PRO A 84 -14.23 -2.01 1.71
C PRO A 84 -14.02 -1.71 0.21
N HIS A 85 -12.80 -1.93 -0.29
CA HIS A 85 -12.51 -1.98 -1.71
C HIS A 85 -13.18 -3.20 -2.37
N GLU A 86 -13.48 -3.08 -3.66
CA GLU A 86 -13.98 -4.20 -4.44
C GLU A 86 -12.89 -5.26 -4.62
N VAL A 87 -13.23 -6.52 -4.36
CA VAL A 87 -12.32 -7.66 -4.49
C VAL A 87 -12.35 -8.16 -5.93
N HIS A 88 -11.17 -8.29 -6.53
CA HIS A 88 -10.98 -8.84 -7.86
C HIS A 88 -9.90 -9.91 -7.81
N GLU A 89 -10.25 -11.16 -8.13
CA GLU A 89 -9.31 -12.30 -8.07
C GLU A 89 -8.16 -12.19 -9.09
N SER A 90 -8.40 -11.51 -10.21
CA SER A 90 -7.39 -11.27 -11.24
C SER A 90 -7.56 -9.90 -11.86
N SER A 91 -6.47 -9.37 -12.43
CA SER A 91 -6.52 -8.13 -13.19
C SER A 91 -7.15 -8.39 -14.55
N SER A 92 -8.00 -7.47 -15.02
CA SER A 92 -8.70 -7.59 -16.30
C SER A 92 -8.70 -6.26 -17.05
N TYR A 93 -8.86 -6.33 -18.37
CA TYR A 93 -9.11 -5.16 -19.21
C TYR A 93 -10.51 -5.27 -19.79
N ASP A 94 -11.30 -4.21 -19.64
CA ASP A 94 -12.62 -4.09 -20.24
C ASP A 94 -12.52 -3.29 -21.56
N PRO A 95 -12.77 -3.92 -22.72
CA PRO A 95 -12.72 -3.24 -24.01
C PRO A 95 -13.79 -2.17 -24.22
N GLU A 96 -14.95 -2.28 -23.55
CA GLU A 96 -16.06 -1.34 -23.72
C GLU A 96 -15.73 -0.02 -23.03
N THR A 97 -15.32 -0.08 -21.76
CA THR A 97 -14.95 1.10 -20.97
C THR A 97 -13.51 1.54 -21.19
N LYS A 98 -12.68 0.70 -21.83
CA LYS A 98 -11.23 0.87 -21.99
C LYS A 98 -10.52 1.03 -20.64
N SER A 99 -11.02 0.32 -19.63
CA SER A 99 -10.52 0.39 -18.25
C SER A 99 -9.73 -0.87 -17.89
N ILE A 100 -8.78 -0.71 -16.97
CA ILE A 100 -8.06 -1.84 -16.36
C ILE A 100 -8.53 -1.93 -14.92
N THR A 101 -8.98 -3.12 -14.54
CA THR A 101 -9.24 -3.49 -13.15
C THR A 101 -8.04 -4.26 -12.63
N LEU A 102 -7.51 -3.86 -11.48
CA LEU A 102 -6.36 -4.52 -10.86
C LEU A 102 -6.84 -5.56 -9.85
N ARG A 103 -6.08 -6.66 -9.75
CA ARG A 103 -6.29 -7.69 -8.73
C ARG A 103 -6.20 -7.07 -7.32
N THR A 104 -7.28 -7.19 -6.56
CA THR A 104 -7.41 -6.77 -5.16
C THR A 104 -7.92 -7.95 -4.36
N LEU A 105 -7.11 -8.49 -3.45
CA LEU A 105 -7.50 -9.66 -2.65
C LEU A 105 -7.92 -9.31 -1.22
N GLU A 106 -7.45 -8.17 -0.71
CA GLU A 106 -7.81 -7.70 0.63
C GLU A 106 -8.56 -6.37 0.52
N PRO A 107 -9.86 -6.35 0.82
CA PRO A 107 -10.70 -5.17 0.60
C PRO A 107 -10.40 -4.04 1.58
N ASP A 108 -9.78 -4.33 2.71
CA ASP A 108 -9.49 -3.42 3.80
C ASP A 108 -8.03 -2.97 3.84
N VAL A 109 -7.25 -3.24 2.79
CA VAL A 109 -5.84 -2.84 2.70
C VAL A 109 -5.69 -1.73 1.66
N ASN A 110 -5.09 -0.61 2.09
CA ASN A 110 -4.67 0.45 1.18
C ASN A 110 -3.77 -0.09 0.07
N TYR A 111 -3.82 0.50 -1.11
CA TYR A 111 -2.91 0.13 -2.19
C TYR A 111 -1.53 0.72 -1.89
N PHE A 112 -0.51 -0.14 -1.78
CA PHE A 112 0.79 0.27 -1.24
C PHE A 112 1.94 -0.25 -2.09
N ASN A 113 3.12 0.33 -1.92
CA ASN A 113 4.35 -0.08 -2.55
C ASN A 113 5.23 -0.61 -1.42
N PRO A 114 5.67 -1.87 -1.47
CA PRO A 114 6.46 -2.48 -0.39
C PRO A 114 7.68 -1.65 -0.01
N GLU A 115 8.37 -1.09 -1.02
CA GLU A 115 9.58 -0.32 -0.81
C GLU A 115 9.29 1.01 -0.10
N VAL A 116 8.27 1.76 -0.53
CA VAL A 116 7.79 2.96 0.14
C VAL A 116 7.28 2.63 1.55
N LEU A 117 6.57 1.52 1.72
CA LEU A 117 6.04 1.08 3.01
C LEU A 117 7.16 0.85 4.01
N VAL A 118 8.14 0.01 3.66
CA VAL A 118 9.26 -0.35 4.53
C VAL A 118 10.13 0.86 4.83
N MET A 119 10.42 1.70 3.82
CA MET A 119 11.32 2.83 4.00
C MET A 119 10.68 3.99 4.77
N CYS A 120 9.41 4.29 4.50
CA CYS A 120 8.71 5.38 5.17
C CYS A 120 8.06 4.94 6.48
N ARG A 121 7.60 3.70 6.62
CA ARG A 121 6.91 3.15 7.81
C ARG A 121 5.64 3.89 8.20
N HIS A 122 4.92 4.42 7.22
CA HIS A 122 3.68 5.18 7.40
C HIS A 122 2.60 4.74 6.41
N ASN A 123 1.34 5.01 6.77
CA ASN A 123 0.19 4.88 5.90
C ASN A 123 0.41 5.69 4.60
N HIS A 124 0.09 5.07 3.47
CA HIS A 124 0.05 5.72 2.17
C HIS A 124 -0.89 4.93 1.27
N ASP A 125 -1.56 5.64 0.36
CA ASP A 125 -2.49 5.05 -0.60
C ASP A 125 -2.05 5.47 -2.00
N MET A 126 -1.72 4.49 -2.85
CA MET A 126 -1.30 4.71 -4.23
C MET A 126 -2.32 4.18 -5.21
N LYS A 127 -2.80 5.07 -6.07
CA LYS A 127 -3.79 4.73 -7.10
C LYS A 127 -3.21 4.95 -8.49
N CYS A 128 -3.46 4.00 -9.39
CA CYS A 128 -3.18 4.18 -10.80
C CYS A 128 -4.22 5.11 -11.42
N ILE A 129 -3.76 6.19 -12.06
CA ILE A 129 -4.61 7.10 -12.82
C ILE A 129 -4.53 6.69 -14.29
N LEU A 130 -5.57 5.99 -14.77
CA LEU A 130 -5.58 5.38 -16.10
C LEU A 130 -6.46 6.12 -17.12
N SER A 131 -7.07 7.25 -16.76
CA SER A 131 -7.87 8.05 -17.69
C SER A 131 -7.57 9.55 -17.58
N GLY A 132 -7.69 10.27 -18.70
CA GLY A 132 -7.49 11.72 -18.73
C GLY A 132 -8.48 12.48 -17.83
N LYS A 133 -9.72 11.98 -17.70
CA LYS A 133 -10.72 12.53 -16.78
C LYS A 133 -10.30 12.37 -15.31
N ALA A 134 -9.82 11.19 -14.94
CA ALA A 134 -9.31 10.94 -13.59
C ALA A 134 -8.06 11.78 -13.30
N ALA A 135 -7.16 11.92 -14.28
CA ALA A 135 -5.98 12.78 -14.15
C ALA A 135 -6.37 14.24 -13.94
N GLN A 136 -7.30 14.77 -14.73
CA GLN A 136 -7.79 16.13 -14.58
C GLN A 136 -8.42 16.35 -13.20
N ALA A 137 -9.29 15.43 -12.74
CA ALA A 137 -9.90 15.50 -11.41
C ALA A 137 -8.85 15.47 -10.29
N ALA A 138 -7.85 14.59 -10.38
CA ALA A 138 -6.75 14.51 -9.43
C ALA A 138 -5.93 15.81 -9.40
N MET A 139 -5.62 16.38 -10.57
CA MET A 139 -4.88 17.65 -10.66
C MET A 139 -5.65 18.81 -10.02
N PHE A 140 -6.96 18.92 -10.24
CA PHE A 140 -7.79 19.93 -9.57
C PHE A 140 -7.81 19.73 -8.06
N TYR A 141 -8.00 18.50 -7.58
CA TYR A 141 -8.00 18.18 -6.17
C TYR A 141 -6.67 18.55 -5.50
N ILE A 142 -5.55 18.12 -6.08
CA ILE A 142 -4.20 18.41 -5.59
C ILE A 142 -3.95 19.91 -5.59
N SER A 143 -4.29 20.60 -6.69
CA SER A 143 -4.07 22.04 -6.83
C SER A 143 -4.83 22.79 -5.75
N ASN A 144 -6.14 22.57 -5.60
CA ASN A 144 -6.95 23.23 -4.57
C ASN A 144 -6.44 22.91 -3.16
N TYR A 145 -5.99 21.67 -2.91
CA TYR A 145 -5.46 21.30 -1.60
C TYR A 145 -4.15 22.02 -1.26
N ILE A 146 -3.24 22.15 -2.24
CA ILE A 146 -1.95 22.84 -2.09
C ILE A 146 -2.16 24.35 -1.96
N THR A 147 -3.00 24.92 -2.82
CA THR A 147 -3.26 26.37 -2.83
C THR A 147 -4.21 26.80 -1.70
N LYS A 148 -4.88 25.85 -1.04
CA LYS A 148 -5.93 26.08 -0.02
C LYS A 148 -7.06 26.98 -0.55
N LEU A 149 -7.33 26.89 -1.86
CA LEU A 149 -8.46 27.53 -2.52
C LEU A 149 -9.75 26.75 -2.29
#